data_AF-A0A7G6VW83-F1
#
_entry.id   AF-A0A7G6VW83-F1
#
_cell.length_a   1.000
_cell.length_b   1.000
_cell.length_c   1.000
_cell.angle_alpha   90.00
_cell.angle_beta   90.00
_cell.angle_gamma   90.00
#
_symmetry.space_group_name_H-M   'P 1'
#
loop_
_entity.id
_entity.type
_entity.pdbx_description
1 polymer ?
#
loop_
_entity_poly.entity_id
_entity_poly.type
_entity_poly.pdbx_seq_one_letter_code
_entity_poly.pdbx_strand_id
1 'polypeptide(L)'
;MFNNHAVHANRHSIGFKILHKKRSLRSQLVDHGESGYIDFLQACIASGIDHHDELIEEVLDVVGPNVESYVEALMVRYDGAFWRKGDDGIYSLIPVHIQDLR
;
A
#
# COMPACT_ATOMS: atom_id res chain seq x y z
N MET A 1 -44.85 6.55 4.31
CA MET A 1 -44.15 5.38 4.86
C MET A 1 -43.22 4.86 3.79
N PHE A 2 -41.93 5.18 3.85
CA PHE A 2 -40.96 4.72 2.86
C PHE A 2 -40.52 3.29 3.20
N ASN A 3 -40.63 2.41 2.22
CA ASN A 3 -40.31 0.98 2.33
C ASN A 3 -38.89 0.76 2.83
N ASN A 4 -38.76 0.18 4.02
CA ASN A 4 -37.52 -0.31 4.64
C ASN A 4 -36.90 -1.54 3.92
N HIS A 5 -37.27 -1.83 2.67
CA HIS A 5 -36.87 -3.06 1.97
C HIS A 5 -35.77 -2.90 0.91
N ALA A 6 -35.26 -1.68 0.66
CA ALA A 6 -34.24 -1.45 -0.36
C ALA A 6 -32.78 -1.70 0.10
N VAL A 7 -32.53 -1.95 1.40
CA VAL A 7 -31.16 -2.13 1.95
C VAL A 7 -30.73 -3.61 2.04
N HIS A 8 -31.52 -4.53 1.47
CA HIS A 8 -31.03 -5.86 1.10
C HIS A 8 -30.46 -5.86 -0.33
N ALA A 9 -29.95 -4.71 -0.79
CA ALA A 9 -29.23 -4.56 -2.04
C ALA A 9 -28.06 -5.54 -2.10
N ASN A 10 -28.35 -6.68 -2.73
CA ASN A 10 -27.48 -7.68 -3.30
C ASN A 10 -26.02 -7.63 -2.84
N ARG A 11 -25.72 -8.23 -1.67
CA ARG A 11 -24.34 -8.47 -1.20
C ARG A 11 -23.49 -9.29 -2.18
N HIS A 12 -24.12 -9.90 -3.20
CA HIS A 12 -23.44 -10.61 -4.29
C HIS A 12 -23.09 -9.71 -5.49
N SER A 13 -23.50 -8.44 -5.49
CA SER A 13 -23.11 -7.47 -6.52
C SER A 13 -21.59 -7.29 -6.54
N ILE A 14 -21.05 -7.08 -7.73
CA ILE A 14 -19.61 -6.86 -7.94
C ILE A 14 -19.13 -5.65 -7.12
N GLY A 15 -19.92 -4.58 -7.07
CA GLY A 15 -19.60 -3.39 -6.28
C GLY A 15 -19.43 -3.68 -4.78
N PHE A 16 -20.31 -4.49 -4.18
CA PHE A 16 -20.19 -4.87 -2.78
C PHE A 16 -18.94 -5.72 -2.51
N LYS A 17 -18.60 -6.65 -3.41
CA LYS A 17 -17.38 -7.46 -3.30
C LYS A 17 -16.12 -6.61 -3.38
N ILE A 18 -16.07 -5.64 -4.30
CA ILE A 18 -14.95 -4.69 -4.43
C ILE A 18 -14.80 -3.88 -3.15
N LEU A 19 -15.89 -3.28 -2.65
CA LEU A 19 -15.86 -2.49 -1.41
C LEU A 19 -15.40 -3.30 -0.20
N HIS A 20 -15.90 -4.54 -0.06
CA HIS A 20 -15.49 -5.42 1.03
C HIS A 20 -14.01 -5.80 0.93
N LYS A 21 -13.53 -6.14 -0.28
CA LYS A 21 -12.12 -6.49 -0.51
C LYS A 21 -11.21 -5.29 -0.21
N LYS A 22 -11.55 -4.09 -0.69
CA LYS A 22 -10.80 -2.85 -0.40
C LYS A 22 -10.70 -2.60 1.10
N ARG A 23 -11.82 -2.72 1.84
CA ARG A 23 -11.82 -2.58 3.31
C ARG A 23 -10.94 -3.63 4.00
N SER A 24 -10.98 -4.88 3.53
CA SER A 24 -10.17 -5.96 4.09
C SER A 24 -8.67 -5.73 3.84
N LEU A 25 -8.27 -5.32 2.64
CA LEU A 25 -6.89 -5.00 2.30
C LEU A 25 -6.37 -3.82 3.13
N ARG A 26 -7.18 -2.77 3.27
CA ARG A 26 -6.87 -1.65 4.16
C ARG A 26 -6.64 -2.11 5.61
N SER A 27 -7.51 -2.97 6.14
CA SER A 27 -7.33 -3.50 7.51
C SER A 27 -6.01 -4.23 7.63
N GLN A 28 -5.71 -5.16 6.71
CA GLN A 28 -4.45 -5.92 6.74
C GLN A 28 -3.25 -4.99 6.77
N LEU A 29 -3.19 -4.00 5.87
CA LEU A 29 -2.07 -3.08 5.79
C LEU A 29 -1.93 -2.22 7.06
N VAL A 30 -3.04 -1.72 7.60
CA VAL A 30 -3.05 -0.94 8.85
C VAL A 30 -2.70 -1.78 10.08
N ASP A 31 -3.20 -3.01 10.15
CA ASP A 31 -2.97 -3.93 11.28
C ASP A 31 -1.51 -4.40 11.33
N HIS A 32 -0.85 -4.53 10.18
CA HIS A 32 0.60 -4.79 10.09
C HIS A 32 1.45 -3.56 10.43
N GLY A 33 0.86 -2.36 10.46
CA GLY A 33 1.58 -1.13 10.79
C GLY A 33 2.76 -0.87 9.85
N GLU A 34 3.86 -0.35 10.40
CA GLU A 34 5.05 0.05 9.64
C GLU A 34 5.61 -1.04 8.71
N SER A 35 5.68 -2.30 9.18
CA SER A 35 6.21 -3.40 8.36
C SER A 35 5.30 -3.75 7.18
N GLY A 36 3.98 -3.56 7.33
CA GLY A 36 3.04 -3.72 6.22
C GLY A 36 3.27 -2.71 5.11
N TYR A 37 3.47 -1.43 5.45
CA TYR A 37 3.77 -0.40 4.45
C TYR A 37 5.09 -0.66 3.73
N ILE A 38 6.12 -1.10 4.46
CA ILE A 38 7.42 -1.44 3.88
C ILE A 38 7.27 -2.60 2.89
N ASP A 39 6.63 -3.69 3.30
CA ASP A 39 6.42 -4.87 2.46
C ASP A 39 5.60 -4.54 1.20
N PHE A 40 4.55 -3.72 1.36
CA PHE A 40 3.73 -3.28 0.24
C PHE A 40 4.51 -2.39 -0.75
N LEU A 41 5.29 -1.42 -0.26
CA LEU A 41 6.15 -0.59 -1.10
C LEU A 41 7.22 -1.43 -1.83
N GLN A 42 7.81 -2.43 -1.15
CA GLN A 42 8.74 -3.36 -1.79
C GLN A 42 8.07 -4.16 -2.91
N ALA A 43 6.82 -4.60 -2.70
CA ALA A 43 6.04 -5.31 -3.71
C ALA A 43 5.71 -4.43 -4.93
N CYS A 44 5.41 -3.13 -4.72
CA CYS A 44 5.21 -2.16 -5.80
C CYS A 44 6.48 -2.01 -6.64
N ILE A 45 7.63 -1.74 -6.00
CA ILE A 45 8.92 -1.59 -6.70
C ILE A 45 9.27 -2.87 -7.45
N ALA A 46 9.10 -4.05 -6.83
CA ALA A 46 9.34 -5.33 -7.50
C ALA A 46 8.42 -5.57 -8.71
N SER A 47 7.26 -4.92 -8.76
CA SER A 47 6.28 -5.02 -9.84
C SER A 47 6.48 -3.94 -10.92
N GLY A 48 7.47 -3.06 -10.77
CA GLY A 48 7.76 -1.97 -11.70
C GLY A 48 6.97 -0.68 -11.44
N ILE A 49 6.27 -0.57 -10.30
CA ILE A 49 5.73 0.69 -9.80
C ILE A 49 6.79 1.26 -8.87
N ASP A 50 7.70 2.05 -9.43
CA ASP A 50 8.93 2.44 -8.74
C ASP A 50 9.14 3.96 -8.69
N HIS A 51 8.30 4.75 -9.37
CA HIS A 51 8.35 6.18 -9.26
C HIS A 51 7.74 6.67 -7.94
N HIS A 52 8.33 7.69 -7.34
CA HIS A 52 7.92 8.24 -6.04
C HIS A 52 6.41 8.51 -5.93
N ASP A 53 5.86 9.25 -6.90
CA ASP A 53 4.45 9.65 -6.88
C ASP A 53 3.50 8.45 -7.06
N GLU A 54 3.88 7.48 -7.90
CA GLU A 54 3.07 6.27 -8.14
C GLU A 54 3.06 5.36 -6.90
N LEU A 55 4.20 5.25 -6.21
CA LEU A 55 4.29 4.52 -4.94
C LEU A 55 3.38 5.11 -3.86
N ILE A 56 3.35 6.44 -3.76
CA ILE A 56 2.44 7.13 -2.85
C ILE A 56 0.99 6.85 -3.26
N GLU A 57 0.65 7.04 -4.54
CA GLU A 57 -0.69 6.83 -5.07
C GLU A 57 -1.23 5.43 -4.76
N GLU A 58 -0.44 4.38 -4.97
CA GLU A 58 -0.83 3.00 -4.64
C GLU A 58 -1.18 2.80 -3.16
N VAL A 59 -0.42 3.42 -2.24
CA VAL A 59 -0.73 3.35 -0.80
C VAL A 59 -2.01 4.12 -0.48
N LEU A 60 -2.16 5.33 -1.03
CA LEU A 60 -3.34 6.17 -0.81
C LEU A 60 -4.61 5.52 -1.36
N ASP A 61 -4.50 4.76 -2.45
CA ASP A 61 -5.62 4.03 -3.04
C ASP A 61 -6.13 2.92 -2.13
N VAL A 62 -5.25 2.29 -1.35
CA VAL A 62 -5.62 1.25 -0.37
C VAL A 62 -6.10 1.87 0.94
N VAL A 63 -5.34 2.80 1.51
CA VAL A 63 -5.52 3.27 2.90
C VAL A 63 -6.31 4.57 3.00
N GLY A 64 -6.22 5.42 1.99
CA GLY A 64 -6.76 6.78 1.94
C GLY A 64 -5.70 7.87 2.19
N PRO A 65 -6.05 9.15 1.98
CA PRO A 65 -5.10 10.26 1.90
C PRO A 65 -4.37 10.60 3.21
N ASN A 66 -4.91 10.20 4.36
CA ASN A 66 -4.39 10.63 5.67
C ASN A 66 -3.01 10.04 6.04
N VAL A 67 -2.45 9.16 5.21
CA VAL A 67 -1.16 8.51 5.47
C VAL A 67 -0.03 9.01 4.57
N GLU A 68 -0.29 9.96 3.66
CA GLU A 68 0.69 10.44 2.69
C GLU A 68 2.02 10.85 3.34
N SER A 69 1.99 11.82 4.27
CA SER A 69 3.19 12.27 4.97
C SER A 69 3.88 11.18 5.80
N TYR A 70 3.13 10.18 6.25
CA TYR A 70 3.70 9.03 6.96
C TYR A 70 4.46 8.11 5.99
N VAL A 71 3.89 7.85 4.81
CA VAL A 71 4.51 7.04 3.75
C VAL A 71 5.76 7.73 3.23
N GLU A 72 5.71 9.04 2.95
CA GLU A 72 6.90 9.81 2.56
C GLU A 72 8.01 9.70 3.61
N ALA A 73 7.67 9.86 4.89
CA ALA A 73 8.62 9.72 5.98
C ALA A 73 9.22 8.30 6.06
N LEU A 74 8.44 7.25 5.79
CA LEU A 74 8.94 5.88 5.70
C LEU A 74 9.91 5.70 4.53
N MET A 75 9.54 6.19 3.34
CA MET A 75 10.35 6.10 2.14
C MET A 75 11.72 6.75 2.33
N VAL A 76 11.78 7.89 3.02
CA VAL A 76 13.04 8.55 3.38
C VAL A 76 13.79 7.80 4.49
N ARG A 77 13.09 7.37 5.55
CA ARG A 77 13.73 6.69 6.70
C ARG A 77 14.45 5.40 6.30
N TYR A 78 13.86 4.64 5.37
CA TYR A 78 14.36 3.34 4.95
C TYR A 78 15.11 3.36 3.61
N ASP A 79 15.36 4.55 3.08
CA ASP A 79 16.27 4.72 1.96
C ASP A 79 17.68 4.26 2.35
N GLY A 80 18.27 3.38 1.54
CA GLY A 80 19.53 2.70 1.84
C GLY A 80 19.38 1.39 2.65
N ALA A 81 18.20 1.07 3.18
CA ALA A 81 17.93 -0.19 3.89
C ALA A 81 17.19 -1.21 3.04
N PHE A 82 16.05 -0.82 2.45
CA PHE A 82 15.20 -1.70 1.64
C PHE A 82 15.20 -1.33 0.16
N TRP A 83 15.37 -0.04 -0.12
CA TRP A 83 15.39 0.53 -1.46
C TRP A 83 16.40 1.67 -1.52
N ARG A 84 16.68 2.13 -2.73
CA ARG A 84 17.48 3.32 -3.00
C ARG A 84 16.71 4.24 -3.94
N LYS A 85 16.55 5.52 -3.57
CA LYS A 85 16.01 6.55 -4.47
C LYS A 85 17.10 7.05 -5.44
N GLY A 86 16.79 7.06 -6.73
CA GLY A 86 17.59 7.70 -7.78
C GLY A 86 17.31 9.20 -7.90
N ASP A 87 18.21 9.92 -8.60
CA ASP A 87 18.05 11.36 -8.85
C ASP A 87 16.83 11.68 -9.74
N ASP A 88 16.34 10.69 -10.48
CA ASP A 88 15.13 10.73 -11.30
C ASP A 88 13.84 10.48 -10.51
N GLY A 89 13.93 10.20 -9.21
CA GLY A 89 12.78 9.88 -8.36
C GLY A 89 12.34 8.42 -8.41
N ILE A 90 13.06 7.56 -9.13
CA ILE A 90 12.80 6.13 -9.22
C ILE A 90 13.46 5.39 -8.06
N TYR A 91 12.74 4.44 -7.47
CA TYR A 91 13.22 3.60 -6.39
C TYR A 91 13.67 2.24 -6.91
N SER A 92 14.79 1.73 -6.40
CA SER A 92 15.25 0.37 -6.72
C SER A 92 15.44 -0.43 -5.45
N LEU A 93 15.00 -1.69 -5.44
CA LEU A 93 15.21 -2.57 -4.29
C LEU A 93 16.70 -2.84 -4.06
N ILE A 94 17.10 -2.82 -2.79
CA ILE A 94 18.45 -3.22 -2.40
C ILE A 94 18.45 -4.75 -2.26
N PRO A 95 19.32 -5.47 -3.00
CA PRO A 95 19.43 -6.91 -2.85
C PRO A 95 19.91 -7.25 -1.43
N VAL A 96 19.11 -8.01 -0.68
CA VAL A 96 19.57 -8.52 0.62
C VAL A 96 20.49 -9.70 0.35
N HIS A 97 21.79 -9.54 0.60
CA HIS A 97 22.70 -10.68 0.60
C HIS A 97 22.42 -11.55 1.84
N ILE A 98 21.96 -12.78 1.60
CA ILE A 98 21.60 -13.78 2.63
C ILE A 98 22.76 -14.07 3.60
N GLN A 99 24.00 -13.69 3.27
CA GLN A 99 25.18 -13.91 4.10
C GLN A 99 25.27 -12.99 5.33
N ASP A 100 24.57 -11.84 5.35
CA ASP A 100 24.65 -10.86 6.44
C ASP A 100 23.63 -11.12 7.58
N LEU A 101 22.89 -12.23 7.51
CA LEU A 101 21.92 -12.66 8.54
C LEU A 101 22.47 -13.75 9.49
N ARG A 102 23.80 -13.82 9.68
CA ARG A 102 24.45 -14.79 10.58
C ARG A 102 24.98 -14.16 11.86
#